data_AF-A0A3C2B6T3-F1
#
_entry.id   AF-A0A3C2B6T3-F1
#
_cell.length_a   1.000
_cell.length_b   1.000
_cell.length_c   1.000
_cell.angle_alpha   90.00
_cell.angle_beta   90.00
_cell.angle_gamma   90.00
#
_symmetry.space_group_name_H-M   'P 1'
#
loop_
_entity.id
_entity.type
_entity.pdbx_description
1 polymer ?
#
loop_
_entity_poly.entity_id
_entity_poly.type
_entity_poly.pdbx_seq_one_letter_code
_entity_poly.pdbx_strand_id
1 'polypeptide(L)'
;MRRLPLPLAIVIALCASVVAASSAAAAPGSAQSPTTPARLAGVVGAGFTDTLVTGSVSQPISVTSIGDRRAVVLDKAGRVRVIDNGTLVNTSALSMTSEVCSNSERGMLGLATDPEFALNGFVYIYWTRYAASAPGGCVNRVSRFTMTGNTIARNSEVVLIDNIGSPAGNHNGGDLEVGNDGYLYVAVGDGGCHPRNPIPNSSADCAGGNTAAQDLSLLNGKILRIDRTTGAPAPGNPLSGAGTVACGSRGNTPSTPSTWCR
;
A
#
# COMPACT_ATOMS: atom_id res chain seq x y z
N MET A 1 -1.11 -58.07 56.40
CA MET A 1 0.01 -57.39 55.71
C MET A 1 -0.48 -56.03 55.24
N ARG A 2 0.02 -54.97 55.87
CA ARG A 2 -0.27 -53.56 55.58
C ARG A 2 0.61 -53.09 54.41
N ARG A 3 0.11 -52.15 53.60
CA ARG A 3 0.82 -50.92 53.19
C ARG A 3 -0.21 -49.88 52.75
N LEU A 4 -0.29 -48.80 53.52
CA LEU A 4 -1.09 -47.59 53.29
C LEU A 4 -0.39 -46.67 52.26
N PRO A 5 -1.14 -45.78 51.57
CA PRO A 5 -0.59 -44.73 50.71
C PRO A 5 -0.18 -43.47 51.50
N LEU A 6 0.90 -42.81 51.06
CA LEU A 6 1.34 -41.48 51.53
C LEU A 6 0.46 -40.37 50.92
N PRO A 7 0.11 -39.31 51.66
CA PRO A 7 -0.45 -38.08 51.12
C PRO A 7 0.64 -37.06 50.77
N LEU A 8 0.49 -36.36 49.65
CA LEU A 8 1.28 -35.19 49.30
C LEU A 8 0.57 -33.94 49.83
N ALA A 9 1.20 -33.25 50.78
CA ALA A 9 0.70 -32.02 51.41
C ALA A 9 0.88 -30.81 50.49
N ILE A 10 -0.20 -30.04 50.31
CA ILE A 10 -0.19 -28.71 49.68
C ILE A 10 0.11 -27.69 50.80
N VAL A 11 1.22 -26.97 50.67
CA VAL A 11 1.58 -25.84 51.53
C VAL A 11 0.96 -24.58 50.94
N ILE A 12 -0.06 -24.02 51.59
CA ILE A 12 -0.57 -22.68 51.31
C ILE A 12 0.13 -21.72 52.27
N ALA A 13 1.10 -20.97 51.76
CA ALA A 13 1.74 -19.88 52.50
C ALA A 13 0.95 -18.58 52.24
N LEU A 14 0.24 -18.12 53.27
CA LEU A 14 -0.43 -16.82 53.30
C LEU A 14 0.57 -15.76 53.78
N CYS A 15 1.17 -15.00 52.85
CA CYS A 15 1.97 -13.82 53.19
C CYS A 15 1.10 -12.57 53.08
N ALA A 16 0.70 -12.02 54.22
CA ALA A 16 0.18 -10.66 54.33
C ALA A 16 1.34 -9.66 54.29
N SER A 17 1.38 -8.80 53.28
CA SER A 17 2.30 -7.66 53.23
C SER A 17 1.52 -6.36 53.22
N VAL A 18 1.76 -5.59 54.28
CA VAL A 18 1.22 -4.26 54.57
C VAL A 18 1.70 -3.29 53.50
N VAL A 19 0.78 -2.63 52.78
CA VAL A 19 1.11 -1.55 51.84
C VAL A 19 1.21 -0.24 52.62
N ALA A 20 2.44 0.21 52.88
CA ALA A 20 2.69 1.57 53.32
C ALA A 20 2.63 2.50 52.10
N ALA A 21 1.64 3.39 52.06
CA ALA A 21 1.56 4.42 51.03
C ALA A 21 2.60 5.52 51.31
N SER A 22 3.69 5.53 50.56
CA SER A 22 4.64 6.65 50.52
C SER A 22 4.18 7.65 49.46
N SER A 23 3.67 8.81 49.89
CA SER A 23 3.35 9.94 49.01
C SER A 23 4.63 10.64 48.56
N ALA A 24 5.15 10.26 47.39
CA ALA A 24 6.16 11.03 46.69
C ALA A 24 5.48 12.20 45.96
N ALA A 25 5.70 13.43 46.42
CA ALA A 25 5.29 14.63 45.72
C ALA A 25 6.10 14.76 44.42
N ALA A 26 5.41 14.69 43.27
CA ALA A 26 6.02 14.92 41.97
C ALA A 26 6.39 16.40 41.82
N ALA A 27 7.67 16.68 41.58
CA ALA A 27 8.13 18.00 41.18
C ALA A 27 7.52 18.38 39.81
N PRO A 28 7.16 19.65 39.56
CA PRO A 28 6.62 20.06 38.27
C PRO A 28 7.70 19.89 37.19
N GLY A 29 7.44 18.98 36.25
CA GLY A 29 8.27 18.75 35.08
C GLY A 29 8.28 19.99 34.20
N SER A 30 9.48 20.46 33.87
CA SER A 30 9.70 21.54 32.92
C SER A 30 9.12 21.11 31.56
N ALA A 31 8.11 21.82 31.06
CA ALA A 31 7.60 21.61 29.72
C ALA A 31 8.71 21.94 28.71
N GLN A 32 9.34 20.91 28.15
CA GLN A 32 10.20 21.07 26.99
C GLN A 32 9.31 21.47 25.82
N SER A 33 9.55 22.66 25.26
CA SER A 33 8.94 23.09 24.01
C SER A 33 9.23 22.04 22.93
N PRO A 34 8.27 21.76 22.03
CA PRO A 34 8.50 20.81 20.95
C PRO A 34 9.64 21.33 20.08
N THR A 35 10.79 20.68 20.15
CA THR A 35 11.90 20.95 19.25
C THR A 35 11.57 20.32 17.91
N THR A 36 11.33 21.15 16.89
CA THR A 36 11.30 20.71 15.50
C THR A 36 12.63 20.02 15.22
N PRO A 37 12.66 18.73 14.80
CA PRO A 37 13.92 18.08 14.48
C PRO A 37 14.65 18.88 13.41
N ALA A 38 15.85 19.37 13.72
CA ALA A 38 16.72 19.98 12.72
C ALA A 38 17.12 18.88 11.73
N ARG A 39 16.55 18.94 10.51
CA ARG A 39 16.90 17.99 9.44
C ARG A 39 18.28 18.37 8.91
N LEU A 40 19.20 17.41 8.92
CA LEU A 40 20.48 17.51 8.22
C LEU A 40 20.17 17.71 6.73
N ALA A 41 20.44 18.90 6.18
CA ALA A 41 20.56 19.06 4.74
C ALA A 41 21.66 18.09 4.29
N GLY A 42 21.33 17.16 3.39
CA GLY A 42 22.31 16.20 2.91
C GLY A 42 23.49 16.95 2.29
N VAL A 43 24.71 16.47 2.48
CA VAL A 43 25.84 16.94 1.66
C VAL A 43 25.55 16.47 0.24
N VAL A 44 25.02 17.38 -0.57
CA VAL A 44 24.81 17.14 -1.99
C VAL A 44 26.12 17.35 -2.74
N GLY A 45 26.31 16.64 -3.86
CA GLY A 45 27.51 16.77 -4.67
C GLY A 45 27.74 18.21 -5.15
N ALA A 46 28.99 18.54 -5.51
CA ALA A 46 29.32 19.86 -6.04
C ALA A 46 28.42 20.22 -7.24
N GLY A 47 27.88 21.44 -7.23
CA GLY A 47 26.93 21.92 -8.26
C GLY A 47 25.45 21.62 -7.97
N PHE A 48 25.12 20.94 -6.87
CA PHE A 48 23.74 20.71 -6.44
C PHE A 48 23.40 21.49 -5.17
N THR A 49 22.11 21.77 -4.98
CA THR A 49 21.55 22.34 -3.76
C THR A 49 20.36 21.51 -3.29
N ASP A 50 20.31 21.18 -2.00
CA ASP A 50 19.13 20.58 -1.37
C ASP A 50 18.28 21.70 -0.76
N THR A 51 17.00 21.77 -1.10
CA THR A 51 16.08 22.78 -0.58
C THR A 51 14.75 22.13 -0.23
N LEU A 52 14.31 22.32 1.00
CA LEU A 52 13.03 21.81 1.47
C LEU A 52 11.89 22.55 0.78
N VAL A 53 11.10 21.83 0.00
CA VAL A 53 9.86 22.35 -0.61
C VAL A 53 8.71 22.32 0.40
N THR A 54 8.53 21.19 1.10
CA THR A 54 7.53 21.06 2.16
C THR A 54 7.86 19.93 3.13
N GLY A 55 7.55 20.13 4.41
CA GLY A 55 7.57 19.09 5.44
C GLY A 55 6.15 18.65 5.87
N SER A 56 5.12 19.08 5.16
CA SER A 56 3.71 18.93 5.59
C SER A 56 2.96 17.77 4.90
N VAL A 57 3.69 16.88 4.23
CA VAL A 57 3.19 15.59 3.74
C VAL A 57 3.65 14.52 4.72
N SER A 58 2.72 13.76 5.31
CA SER A 58 3.00 12.86 6.43
C SER A 58 3.92 11.71 6.04
N GLN A 59 3.55 10.94 5.01
CA GLN A 59 4.33 9.81 4.50
C GLN A 59 4.40 9.89 2.97
N PRO A 60 5.23 10.76 2.39
CA PRO A 60 5.38 10.88 0.94
C PRO A 60 5.96 9.57 0.37
N ILE A 61 5.28 8.97 -0.61
CA ILE A 61 5.69 7.71 -1.25
C ILE A 61 6.02 7.86 -2.73
N SER A 62 5.39 8.80 -3.42
CA SER A 62 5.63 9.07 -4.84
C SER A 62 5.50 10.56 -5.12
N VAL A 63 6.29 11.04 -6.10
CA VAL A 63 6.21 12.40 -6.63
C VAL A 63 6.27 12.34 -8.16
N THR A 64 5.31 12.99 -8.81
CA THR A 64 5.21 13.02 -10.28
C THR A 64 5.00 14.45 -10.74
N SER A 65 5.82 14.93 -11.67
CA SER A 65 5.57 16.23 -12.31
C SER A 65 4.33 16.14 -13.20
N ILE A 66 3.49 17.17 -13.16
CA ILE A 66 2.27 17.25 -13.96
C ILE A 66 2.27 18.47 -14.91
N GLY A 67 3.46 19.01 -15.20
CA GLY A 67 3.64 20.22 -16.00
C GLY A 67 3.45 21.51 -15.20
N ASP A 68 3.68 22.66 -15.84
CA ASP A 68 3.45 24.01 -15.31
C ASP A 68 4.05 24.28 -13.91
N ARG A 69 5.21 23.69 -13.62
CA ARG A 69 5.88 23.78 -12.30
C ARG A 69 5.03 23.19 -11.15
N ARG A 70 4.08 22.32 -11.49
CA ARG A 70 3.28 21.55 -10.54
C ARG A 70 3.78 20.11 -10.45
N ALA A 71 3.64 19.55 -9.26
CA ALA A 71 3.90 18.15 -8.99
C ALA A 71 2.81 17.59 -8.07
N VAL A 72 2.45 16.34 -8.28
CA VAL A 72 1.59 15.57 -7.38
C VAL A 72 2.46 14.75 -6.45
N VAL A 73 2.09 14.70 -5.18
CA VAL A 73 2.74 13.87 -4.16
C VAL A 73 1.70 12.94 -3.54
N LEU A 74 1.98 11.64 -3.52
CA LEU A 74 1.17 10.67 -2.80
C LEU A 74 1.58 10.62 -1.33
N ASP A 75 0.61 10.84 -0.44
CA ASP A 75 0.70 10.49 0.98
C ASP A 75 0.17 9.07 1.16
N LYS A 76 0.98 8.18 1.71
CA LYS A 76 0.70 6.75 1.87
C LYS A 76 -0.67 6.46 2.48
N ALA A 77 -1.10 7.29 3.44
CA ALA A 77 -2.35 7.15 4.17
C ALA A 77 -3.61 7.46 3.33
N GLY A 78 -3.48 7.82 2.06
CA GLY A 78 -4.61 7.97 1.16
C GLY A 78 -4.91 9.41 0.74
N ARG A 79 -3.92 10.30 0.73
CA ARG A 79 -4.09 11.66 0.20
C ARG A 79 -3.23 11.89 -1.03
N VAL A 80 -3.81 12.59 -1.99
CA VAL A 80 -3.07 13.15 -3.13
C VAL A 80 -2.85 14.64 -2.84
N ARG A 81 -1.61 15.06 -2.79
CA ARG A 81 -1.19 16.44 -2.51
C ARG A 81 -0.62 17.07 -3.75
N VAL A 82 -0.72 18.39 -3.87
CA VAL A 82 -0.16 19.14 -5.00
C VAL A 82 0.85 20.15 -4.47
N ILE A 83 2.03 20.14 -5.07
CA ILE A 83 2.99 21.25 -5.00
C ILE A 83 2.76 22.09 -6.24
N ASP A 84 2.52 23.37 -6.04
CA ASP A 84 2.30 24.35 -7.09
C ASP A 84 3.31 25.48 -6.94
N ASN A 85 4.16 25.65 -7.96
CA ASN A 85 5.25 26.64 -7.97
C ASN A 85 6.10 26.61 -6.69
N GLY A 86 6.47 25.42 -6.23
CA GLY A 86 7.29 25.21 -5.02
C GLY A 86 6.55 25.36 -3.69
N THR A 87 5.22 25.53 -3.69
CA THR A 87 4.42 25.64 -2.46
C THR A 87 3.40 24.50 -2.39
N LEU A 88 3.27 23.88 -1.22
CA LEU A 88 2.24 22.87 -1.01
C LEU A 88 0.84 23.53 -0.99
N VAL A 89 -0.07 23.03 -1.82
CA VAL A 89 -1.47 23.44 -1.80
C VAL A 89 -2.12 22.96 -0.50
N ASN A 90 -2.84 23.87 0.16
CA ASN A 90 -3.45 23.63 1.48
C ASN A 90 -4.48 22.48 1.43
N THR A 91 -5.31 22.46 0.39
CA THR A 91 -6.27 21.38 0.16
C THR A 91 -5.61 20.19 -0.50
N SER A 92 -6.00 18.97 -0.10
CA SER A 92 -5.61 17.77 -0.84
C SER A 92 -6.39 17.72 -2.16
N ALA A 93 -5.74 17.31 -3.24
CA ALA A 93 -6.40 17.08 -4.52
C ALA A 93 -7.40 15.92 -4.44
N LEU A 94 -7.09 14.90 -3.64
CA LEU A 94 -7.94 13.76 -3.34
C LEU A 94 -7.68 13.29 -1.90
N SER A 95 -8.72 12.77 -1.24
CA SER A 95 -8.59 12.08 0.05
C SER A 95 -9.48 10.85 0.07
N MET A 96 -8.87 9.69 0.29
CA MET A 96 -9.50 8.36 0.41
C MET A 96 -9.05 7.66 1.70
N THR A 97 -8.72 8.42 2.73
CA THR A 97 -8.08 7.93 3.96
C THR A 97 -8.89 6.88 4.72
N SER A 98 -10.22 6.84 4.54
CA SER A 98 -11.10 5.81 5.12
C SER A 98 -11.18 4.53 4.31
N GLU A 99 -10.78 4.56 3.03
CA GLU A 99 -10.84 3.43 2.10
C GLU A 99 -9.48 2.71 2.00
N VAL A 100 -8.40 3.47 2.17
CA VAL A 100 -7.01 3.01 2.02
C VAL A 100 -6.59 2.17 3.22
N CYS A 101 -6.10 0.97 2.94
CA CYS A 101 -5.42 0.12 3.91
C CYS A 101 -3.92 0.47 3.88
N SER A 102 -3.39 1.09 4.93
CA SER A 102 -2.05 1.73 4.91
C SER A 102 -1.02 1.15 5.89
N ASN A 103 -1.26 -0.05 6.43
CA ASN A 103 -0.31 -0.72 7.32
C ASN A 103 0.86 -1.35 6.52
N SER A 104 2.04 -1.47 7.14
CA SER A 104 3.24 -2.03 6.50
C SER A 104 3.59 -1.32 5.18
N GLU A 105 3.75 -1.97 4.04
CA GLU A 105 4.01 -1.33 2.74
C GLU A 105 2.73 -0.97 1.97
N ARG A 106 1.55 -1.24 2.53
CA ARG A 106 0.26 -0.90 1.90
C ARG A 106 0.01 0.60 1.95
N GLY A 107 -0.82 1.10 1.03
CA GLY A 107 -1.23 2.50 1.00
C GLY A 107 -1.53 2.99 -0.41
N MET A 108 -1.44 4.29 -0.64
CA MET A 108 -1.22 4.85 -1.98
C MET A 108 0.24 4.64 -2.37
N LEU A 109 0.52 4.02 -3.51
CA LEU A 109 1.85 3.52 -3.84
C LEU A 109 2.40 4.10 -5.16
N GLY A 110 1.62 4.05 -6.23
CA GLY A 110 2.06 4.56 -7.54
C GLY A 110 1.13 5.61 -8.09
N LEU A 111 1.72 6.54 -8.84
CA LEU A 111 1.00 7.53 -9.62
C LEU A 111 1.65 7.72 -10.99
N ALA A 112 0.84 7.66 -12.03
CA ALA A 112 1.23 8.05 -13.38
C ALA A 112 0.23 9.08 -13.94
N THR A 113 0.69 9.90 -14.88
CA THR A 113 -0.18 10.76 -15.68
C THR A 113 -0.36 10.16 -17.06
N ASP A 114 -1.52 10.39 -17.69
CA ASP A 114 -1.69 10.05 -19.10
C ASP A 114 -0.78 10.94 -19.98
N PRO A 115 -0.22 10.44 -21.10
CA PRO A 115 0.59 11.26 -22.01
C PRO A 115 -0.14 12.52 -22.52
N GLU A 116 -1.46 12.49 -22.59
CA GLU A 116 -2.32 13.62 -22.96
C GLU A 116 -2.91 14.32 -21.73
N PHE A 117 -2.26 14.25 -20.56
CA PHE A 117 -2.75 14.82 -19.30
C PHE A 117 -3.17 16.29 -19.41
N ALA A 118 -2.45 17.10 -20.17
CA ALA A 118 -2.80 18.51 -20.39
C ALA A 118 -4.17 18.70 -21.06
N LEU A 119 -4.66 17.69 -21.80
CA LEU A 119 -5.94 17.70 -22.51
C LEU A 119 -7.02 16.96 -21.71
N ASN A 120 -6.72 15.80 -21.14
CA ASN A 120 -7.71 14.90 -20.53
C ASN A 120 -7.71 14.91 -18.99
N GLY A 121 -6.65 15.40 -18.35
CA GLY A 121 -6.50 15.42 -16.90
C GLY A 121 -6.40 14.03 -16.25
N PHE A 122 -6.14 12.97 -17.02
CA PHE A 122 -6.16 11.61 -16.49
C PHE A 122 -4.91 11.29 -15.65
N VAL A 123 -5.18 10.80 -14.44
CA VAL A 123 -4.17 10.26 -13.51
C VAL A 123 -4.51 8.81 -13.18
N TYR A 124 -3.48 7.99 -13.05
CA TYR A 124 -3.57 6.59 -12.63
C TYR A 124 -3.00 6.46 -11.24
N ILE A 125 -3.70 5.76 -10.36
CA ILE A 125 -3.25 5.53 -8.97
C ILE A 125 -3.29 4.03 -8.69
N TYR A 126 -2.14 3.50 -8.24
CA TYR A 126 -2.05 2.18 -7.63
C TYR A 126 -2.16 2.35 -6.12
N TRP A 127 -3.13 1.68 -5.51
CA TRP A 127 -3.40 1.82 -4.08
C TRP A 127 -3.97 0.55 -3.47
N THR A 128 -3.77 0.38 -2.17
CA THR A 128 -4.31 -0.73 -1.39
C THR A 128 -5.59 -0.30 -0.67
N ARG A 129 -6.68 -1.05 -0.86
CA ARG A 129 -7.97 -0.82 -0.19
C ARG A 129 -8.31 -1.94 0.78
N TYR A 130 -9.17 -1.64 1.76
CA TYR A 130 -9.77 -2.68 2.59
C TYR A 130 -10.66 -3.62 1.76
N ALA A 131 -10.58 -4.90 2.05
CA ALA A 131 -11.39 -5.98 1.50
C ALA A 131 -11.44 -7.13 2.50
N ALA A 132 -12.42 -7.11 3.42
CA ALA A 132 -12.47 -8.02 4.57
C ALA A 132 -12.46 -9.52 4.20
N SER A 133 -13.00 -9.88 3.04
CA SER A 133 -13.03 -11.27 2.54
C SER A 133 -11.72 -11.72 1.89
N ALA A 134 -10.78 -10.80 1.63
CA ALA A 134 -9.49 -11.13 1.06
C ALA A 134 -8.49 -11.56 2.16
N PRO A 135 -7.58 -12.49 1.86
CA PRO A 135 -6.43 -12.77 2.71
C PRO A 135 -5.69 -11.48 3.09
N GLY A 136 -5.38 -11.31 4.37
CA GLY A 136 -4.77 -10.08 4.89
C GLY A 136 -5.69 -8.86 4.98
N GLY A 137 -6.98 -9.01 4.64
CA GLY A 137 -8.02 -7.99 4.74
C GLY A 137 -7.90 -6.84 3.75
N CYS A 138 -6.95 -6.91 2.80
CA CYS A 138 -6.63 -5.80 1.90
C CYS A 138 -6.23 -6.30 0.50
N VAL A 139 -6.57 -5.52 -0.51
CA VAL A 139 -6.23 -5.79 -1.93
C VAL A 139 -5.69 -4.54 -2.60
N ASN A 140 -4.80 -4.71 -3.57
CA ASN A 140 -4.36 -3.62 -4.43
C ASN A 140 -5.34 -3.41 -5.59
N ARG A 141 -5.39 -2.16 -6.04
CA ARG A 141 -6.25 -1.65 -7.10
C ARG A 141 -5.50 -0.65 -7.94
N VAL A 142 -5.79 -0.64 -9.23
CA VAL A 142 -5.41 0.41 -10.18
C VAL A 142 -6.66 1.15 -10.61
N SER A 143 -6.69 2.45 -10.37
CA SER A 143 -7.81 3.32 -10.72
C SER A 143 -7.32 4.48 -11.59
N ARG A 144 -8.10 4.85 -12.60
CA ARG A 144 -7.97 6.14 -13.30
C ARG A 144 -8.91 7.15 -12.66
N PHE A 145 -8.46 8.38 -12.50
CA PHE A 145 -9.29 9.53 -12.12
C PHE A 145 -9.05 10.70 -13.08
N THR A 146 -9.91 11.71 -13.01
CA THR A 146 -9.77 12.98 -13.73
C THR A 146 -9.40 14.10 -12.76
N MET A 147 -8.33 14.81 -13.10
CA MET A 147 -7.82 15.98 -12.40
C MET A 147 -8.14 17.25 -13.20
N THR A 148 -8.70 18.26 -12.51
CA THR A 148 -8.91 19.61 -13.07
C THR A 148 -8.31 20.62 -12.12
N GLY A 149 -7.37 21.43 -12.62
CA GLY A 149 -6.60 22.33 -11.76
C GLY A 149 -5.83 21.52 -10.71
N ASN A 150 -6.02 21.84 -9.43
CA ASN A 150 -5.36 21.18 -8.29
C ASN A 150 -6.29 20.20 -7.56
N THR A 151 -7.38 19.74 -8.20
CA THR A 151 -8.40 18.87 -7.62
C THR A 151 -8.63 17.63 -8.48
N ILE A 152 -8.79 16.47 -7.85
CA ILE A 152 -9.21 15.22 -8.50
C ILE A 152 -10.65 14.92 -8.12
N ALA A 153 -11.50 14.71 -9.12
CA ALA A 153 -12.90 14.39 -8.90
C ALA A 153 -13.04 12.93 -8.42
N ARG A 154 -13.39 12.68 -7.16
CA ARG A 154 -13.54 11.31 -6.59
C ARG A 154 -14.54 10.45 -7.38
N ASN A 155 -15.62 11.05 -7.87
CA ASN A 155 -16.66 10.37 -8.65
C ASN A 155 -16.25 10.08 -10.11
N SER A 156 -15.07 10.52 -10.55
CA SER A 156 -14.52 10.21 -11.88
C SER A 156 -13.74 8.88 -11.91
N GLU A 157 -13.73 8.13 -10.81
CA GLU A 157 -12.99 6.86 -10.72
C GLU A 157 -13.45 5.89 -11.80
N VAL A 158 -12.48 5.38 -12.57
CA VAL A 158 -12.64 4.18 -13.37
C VAL A 158 -11.66 3.15 -12.84
N VAL A 159 -12.20 2.04 -12.33
CA VAL A 159 -11.39 0.91 -11.85
C VAL A 159 -10.87 0.14 -13.05
N LEU A 160 -9.55 0.10 -13.21
CA LEU A 160 -8.89 -0.61 -14.32
C LEU A 160 -8.56 -2.04 -13.91
N ILE A 161 -8.01 -2.22 -12.72
CA ILE A 161 -7.69 -3.53 -12.12
C ILE A 161 -8.05 -3.47 -10.64
N ASP A 162 -8.63 -4.53 -10.10
CA ASP A 162 -9.00 -4.66 -8.70
C ASP A 162 -8.66 -6.04 -8.15
N ASN A 163 -8.76 -6.16 -6.82
CA ASN A 163 -8.67 -7.43 -6.10
C ASN A 163 -7.33 -8.17 -6.26
N ILE A 164 -6.25 -7.46 -6.58
CA ILE A 164 -4.89 -8.00 -6.53
C ILE A 164 -4.57 -8.28 -5.05
N GLY A 165 -4.23 -9.52 -4.69
CA GLY A 165 -4.01 -9.89 -3.29
C GLY A 165 -2.84 -9.13 -2.65
N SER A 166 -3.02 -8.65 -1.42
CA SER A 166 -1.93 -8.15 -0.55
C SER A 166 -1.98 -8.89 0.79
N PRO A 167 -1.73 -10.21 0.83
CA PRO A 167 -1.96 -11.02 2.03
C PRO A 167 -1.08 -10.64 3.23
N ALA A 168 0.21 -10.38 3.01
CA ALA A 168 1.16 -10.05 4.08
C ALA A 168 1.37 -8.54 4.27
N GLY A 169 0.97 -7.72 3.31
CA GLY A 169 1.12 -6.26 3.35
C GLY A 169 2.54 -5.76 3.07
N ASN A 170 3.40 -6.62 2.56
CA ASN A 170 4.70 -6.30 2.01
C ASN A 170 4.81 -6.86 0.57
N HIS A 171 5.84 -6.41 -0.14
CA HIS A 171 6.07 -6.68 -1.55
C HIS A 171 4.83 -6.32 -2.38
N ASN A 172 4.29 -5.13 -2.14
CA ASN A 172 3.07 -4.67 -2.80
C ASN A 172 3.32 -4.19 -4.24
N GLY A 173 4.56 -3.84 -4.56
CA GLY A 173 4.91 -3.15 -5.80
C GLY A 173 4.20 -1.81 -5.89
N GLY A 174 3.66 -1.52 -7.06
CA GLY A 174 2.73 -0.42 -7.28
C GLY A 174 3.21 0.63 -8.27
N ASP A 175 4.40 0.47 -8.86
CA ASP A 175 4.86 1.39 -9.90
C ASP A 175 3.95 1.36 -11.14
N LEU A 176 3.77 2.52 -11.74
CA LEU A 176 2.88 2.75 -12.88
C LEU A 176 3.61 3.61 -13.91
N GLU A 177 3.56 3.20 -15.17
CA GLU A 177 4.11 3.98 -16.28
C GLU A 177 3.28 3.74 -17.55
N VAL A 178 3.05 4.80 -18.34
CA VAL A 178 2.47 4.64 -19.68
C VAL A 178 3.61 4.45 -20.66
N GLY A 179 3.71 3.26 -21.25
CA GLY A 179 4.77 2.94 -22.20
C GLY A 179 4.62 3.70 -23.53
N ASN A 180 5.70 3.75 -24.30
CA ASN A 180 5.72 4.38 -25.63
C ASN A 180 4.75 3.72 -26.63
N ASP A 181 4.29 2.51 -26.35
CA ASP A 181 3.25 1.80 -27.11
C ASP A 181 1.82 2.21 -26.72
N GLY A 182 1.67 3.12 -25.77
CA GLY A 182 0.40 3.69 -25.33
C GLY A 182 -0.35 2.86 -24.28
N TYR A 183 0.23 1.79 -23.75
CA TYR A 183 -0.41 0.97 -22.72
C TYR A 183 0.08 1.32 -21.32
N LEU A 184 -0.75 1.08 -20.31
CA LEU A 184 -0.36 1.23 -18.91
C LEU A 184 0.36 -0.04 -18.45
N TYR A 185 1.59 0.14 -17.96
CA TYR A 185 2.38 -0.89 -17.30
C TYR A 185 2.18 -0.78 -15.80
N VAL A 186 1.94 -1.93 -15.16
CA VAL A 186 1.68 -2.01 -13.71
C VAL A 186 2.65 -3.01 -13.10
N ALA A 187 3.52 -2.54 -12.21
CA ALA A 187 4.43 -3.40 -11.46
C ALA A 187 3.72 -3.95 -10.22
N VAL A 188 3.33 -5.22 -10.25
CA VAL A 188 2.61 -5.88 -9.16
C VAL A 188 3.56 -6.79 -8.41
N GLY A 189 3.75 -6.53 -7.12
CA GLY A 189 4.58 -7.40 -6.28
C GLY A 189 3.91 -8.74 -5.94
N ASP A 190 4.69 -9.67 -5.40
CA ASP A 190 4.23 -11.02 -5.07
C ASP A 190 3.35 -11.09 -3.81
N GLY A 191 3.21 -9.98 -3.09
CA GLY A 191 2.36 -9.83 -1.91
C GLY A 191 2.94 -10.46 -0.62
N GLY A 192 4.20 -10.90 -0.63
CA GLY A 192 4.94 -11.47 0.50
C GLY A 192 4.50 -12.88 0.94
N CYS A 193 3.29 -13.29 0.56
CA CYS A 193 2.74 -14.63 0.71
C CYS A 193 1.88 -14.99 -0.49
N HIS A 194 1.74 -16.28 -0.76
CA HIS A 194 0.83 -16.76 -1.78
C HIS A 194 -0.62 -16.39 -1.41
N PRO A 195 -1.38 -15.68 -2.27
CA PRO A 195 -2.76 -15.29 -1.98
C PRO A 195 -3.71 -16.47 -1.70
N ARG A 196 -3.38 -17.67 -2.18
CA ARG A 196 -4.13 -18.90 -1.88
C ARG A 196 -3.49 -19.79 -0.82
N ASN A 197 -2.62 -19.24 0.03
CA ASN A 197 -2.01 -20.00 1.12
C ASN A 197 -3.12 -20.75 1.89
N PRO A 198 -3.11 -22.10 1.87
CA PRO A 198 -4.22 -22.91 2.37
C PRO A 198 -4.35 -22.86 3.90
N ILE A 199 -3.31 -22.39 4.59
CA ILE A 199 -3.28 -22.28 6.04
C ILE A 199 -3.14 -20.79 6.41
N PRO A 200 -4.25 -20.14 6.81
CA PRO A 200 -4.22 -18.78 7.32
C PRO A 200 -3.20 -18.65 8.45
N ASN A 201 -2.36 -17.61 8.39
CA ASN A 201 -1.29 -17.32 9.37
C ASN A 201 -0.13 -18.33 9.41
N SER A 202 0.03 -19.18 8.39
CA SER A 202 1.25 -19.99 8.23
C SER A 202 2.26 -19.30 7.31
N SER A 203 3.55 -19.56 7.55
CA SER A 203 4.63 -19.13 6.66
C SER A 203 4.89 -20.09 5.50
N ALA A 204 4.09 -21.16 5.35
CA ALA A 204 4.37 -22.27 4.44
C ALA A 204 4.56 -21.83 2.98
N ASP A 205 3.77 -20.85 2.53
CA ASP A 205 3.89 -20.21 1.21
C ASP A 205 4.18 -18.70 1.31
N CYS A 206 5.02 -18.32 2.28
CA CYS A 206 5.43 -16.94 2.51
C CYS A 206 6.95 -16.77 2.37
N ALA A 207 7.39 -15.51 2.25
CA ALA A 207 8.81 -15.17 2.14
C ALA A 207 9.51 -16.01 1.05
N GLY A 208 10.58 -16.74 1.39
CA GLY A 208 11.31 -17.58 0.43
C GLY A 208 10.50 -18.74 -0.17
N GLY A 209 9.38 -19.13 0.47
CA GLY A 209 8.45 -20.13 -0.05
C GLY A 209 7.31 -19.54 -0.89
N ASN A 210 7.27 -18.21 -1.09
CA ASN A 210 6.18 -17.58 -1.84
C ASN A 210 6.25 -17.94 -3.33
N THR A 211 5.22 -18.64 -3.81
CA THR A 211 5.10 -19.09 -5.21
C THR A 211 4.14 -18.23 -6.05
N ALA A 212 3.67 -17.08 -5.53
CA ALA A 212 2.63 -16.28 -6.18
C ALA A 212 3.04 -15.80 -7.58
N ALA A 213 4.34 -15.54 -7.78
CA ALA A 213 4.87 -15.12 -9.07
C ALA A 213 4.81 -16.24 -10.13
N GLN A 214 4.87 -17.51 -9.73
CA GLN A 214 4.80 -18.67 -10.61
C GLN A 214 3.36 -19.11 -10.91
N ASP A 215 2.38 -18.74 -10.08
CA ASP A 215 0.96 -19.00 -10.35
C ASP A 215 0.45 -18.05 -11.45
N LEU A 216 0.23 -18.62 -12.65
CA LEU A 216 -0.26 -17.90 -13.83
C LEU A 216 -1.73 -17.51 -13.74
N SER A 217 -2.46 -18.01 -12.74
CA SER A 217 -3.85 -17.64 -12.46
C SER A 217 -3.98 -16.49 -11.46
N LEU A 218 -2.86 -15.85 -11.08
CA LEU A 218 -2.79 -14.68 -10.22
C LEU A 218 -2.11 -13.51 -10.94
N LEU A 219 -2.53 -12.30 -10.58
CA LEU A 219 -1.86 -11.05 -11.00
C LEU A 219 -0.61 -10.69 -10.17
N ASN A 220 -0.31 -11.44 -9.11
CA ASN A 220 0.81 -11.17 -8.19
C ASN A 220 2.17 -11.53 -8.80
N GLY A 221 3.18 -10.71 -8.52
CA GLY A 221 4.57 -10.91 -8.97
C GLY A 221 4.71 -10.79 -10.49
N LYS A 222 4.05 -9.81 -11.11
CA LYS A 222 3.97 -9.61 -12.56
C LYS A 222 4.23 -8.16 -12.94
N ILE A 223 4.63 -7.96 -14.19
CA ILE A 223 4.42 -6.69 -14.89
C ILE A 223 3.19 -6.88 -15.78
N LEU A 224 2.12 -6.16 -15.46
CA LEU A 224 0.90 -6.17 -16.28
C LEU A 224 1.01 -5.11 -17.36
N ARG A 225 0.45 -5.38 -18.54
CA ARG A 225 0.33 -4.42 -19.64
C ARG A 225 -1.12 -4.37 -20.09
N ILE A 226 -1.77 -3.25 -19.82
CA ILE A 226 -3.24 -3.11 -19.96
C ILE A 226 -3.61 -1.86 -20.75
N ASP A 227 -4.77 -1.90 -21.38
CA ASP A 227 -5.41 -0.72 -21.94
C ASP A 227 -5.70 0.29 -20.82
N ARG A 228 -5.16 1.50 -20.98
CA ARG A 228 -5.20 2.56 -19.96
C ARG A 228 -6.58 3.19 -19.78
N THR A 229 -7.56 2.83 -20.61
CA THR A 229 -8.94 3.35 -20.54
C THR A 229 -9.89 2.33 -19.93
N THR A 230 -9.73 1.06 -20.28
CA THR A 230 -10.68 -0.02 -19.99
C THR A 230 -10.13 -1.04 -18.99
N GLY A 231 -8.81 -1.08 -18.80
CA GLY A 231 -8.14 -2.12 -18.01
C GLY A 231 -8.04 -3.47 -18.72
N ALA A 232 -8.48 -3.57 -19.98
CA ALA A 232 -8.41 -4.81 -20.74
C ALA A 232 -6.94 -5.21 -21.01
N PRO A 233 -6.63 -6.51 -21.13
CA PRO A 233 -5.31 -6.96 -21.55
C PRO A 233 -4.92 -6.35 -22.90
N ALA A 234 -3.71 -5.81 -22.98
CA ALA A 234 -3.21 -5.25 -24.23
C ALA A 234 -2.97 -6.37 -25.27
N PRO A 235 -3.23 -6.14 -26.57
CA PRO A 235 -2.87 -7.07 -27.64
C PRO A 235 -1.38 -7.41 -27.62
N GLY A 236 -1.05 -8.68 -27.87
CA GLY A 236 0.33 -9.18 -27.86
C GLY A 236 0.87 -9.57 -26.48
N ASN A 237 0.05 -9.50 -25.42
CA ASN A 237 0.44 -10.08 -24.13
C ASN A 237 0.73 -11.59 -24.26
N PRO A 238 1.79 -12.10 -23.60
CA PRO A 238 2.30 -13.45 -23.81
C PRO A 238 1.34 -14.56 -23.33
N LEU A 239 0.48 -14.26 -22.34
CA LEU A 239 -0.58 -15.16 -21.89
C LEU A 239 -1.88 -14.74 -22.56
N SER A 240 -2.14 -15.24 -23.77
CA SER A 240 -3.37 -14.95 -24.51
C SER A 240 -3.89 -16.20 -25.22
N GLY A 241 -5.18 -16.21 -25.56
CA GLY A 241 -5.83 -17.32 -26.28
C GLY A 241 -6.62 -18.29 -25.42
N ALA A 242 -6.91 -19.47 -25.98
CA ALA A 242 -7.76 -20.49 -25.35
C ALA A 242 -7.18 -20.96 -24.01
N GLY A 243 -8.03 -21.17 -23.01
CA GLY A 243 -7.60 -21.58 -21.66
C GLY A 243 -7.21 -20.41 -20.73
N THR A 244 -7.28 -19.17 -21.20
CA THR A 244 -7.06 -17.97 -20.37
C THR A 244 -8.38 -17.23 -20.07
N VAL A 245 -8.37 -16.37 -19.06
CA VAL A 245 -9.47 -15.44 -18.71
C VAL A 245 -8.94 -14.08 -18.29
N ALA A 246 -9.73 -13.01 -18.51
CA ALA A 246 -9.38 -11.69 -18.00
C ALA A 246 -9.54 -11.69 -16.47
N CYS A 247 -8.46 -11.40 -15.75
CA CYS A 247 -8.44 -11.46 -14.28
C CYS A 247 -8.60 -10.10 -13.60
N GLY A 248 -8.60 -9.01 -14.37
CA GLY A 248 -8.54 -7.64 -13.84
C GLY A 248 -9.57 -7.29 -12.78
N SER A 249 -10.76 -7.90 -12.77
CA SER A 249 -11.80 -7.66 -11.76
C SER A 249 -12.04 -8.82 -10.80
N ARG A 250 -11.55 -10.02 -11.15
CA ARG A 250 -11.87 -11.28 -10.50
C ARG A 250 -11.17 -11.47 -9.17
N GLY A 251 -9.93 -11.00 -9.07
CA GLY A 251 -9.12 -11.10 -7.86
C GLY A 251 -8.58 -12.48 -7.52
N ASN A 252 -7.97 -12.59 -6.33
CA ASN A 252 -7.20 -13.75 -5.87
C ASN A 252 -7.66 -14.26 -4.48
N THR A 253 -8.92 -14.70 -4.36
CA THR A 253 -9.43 -15.41 -3.19
C THR A 253 -9.06 -16.90 -3.22
N PRO A 254 -9.14 -17.64 -2.09
CA PRO A 254 -9.01 -19.11 -2.11
C PRO A 254 -9.99 -19.83 -3.05
N SER A 255 -11.15 -19.20 -3.34
CA SER A 255 -12.16 -19.71 -4.28
C SER A 255 -11.94 -19.28 -5.73
N THR A 256 -10.89 -18.51 -6.02
CA THR A 256 -10.58 -18.05 -7.37
C THR A 256 -10.16 -19.25 -8.22
N PRO A 257 -10.86 -19.54 -9.34
CA PRO A 257 -10.46 -20.60 -10.27
C PRO A 257 -8.95 -20.63 -10.64
N SER A 258 -8.42 -21.78 -11.03
CA SER A 258 -7.01 -21.91 -11.45
C SER A 258 -6.77 -21.58 -12.93
N THR A 259 -7.78 -21.10 -13.65
CA THR A 259 -7.64 -20.68 -15.06
C THR A 259 -6.68 -19.51 -15.17
N TRP A 260 -5.75 -19.59 -16.12
CA TRP A 260 -4.67 -18.62 -16.30
C TRP A 260 -5.20 -17.23 -16.64
N CYS A 261 -4.50 -16.21 -16.14
CA CYS A 261 -4.79 -14.82 -16.40
C CYS A 261 -4.20 -14.39 -17.75
N ARG A 262 -5.04 -13.77 -18.56
CA ARG A 262 -4.60 -12.93 -19.68
C ARG A 262 -4.73 -11.46 -19.32
#